data_AF-A0A1N6CMH8-F1
#
_entry.id   AF-A0A1N6CMH8-F1
#
_cell.length_a   1.000
_cell.length_b   1.000
_cell.length_c   1.000
_cell.angle_alpha   90.00
_cell.angle_beta   90.00
_cell.angle_gamma   90.00
#
_symmetry.space_group_name_H-M   'P 1'
#
loop_
_entity.id
_entity.type
_entity.pdbx_description
1 polymer ?
#
loop_
_entity_poly.entity_id
_entity_poly.type
_entity_poly.pdbx_seq_one_letter_code
_entity_poly.pdbx_strand_id
1 'polypeptide(L)'
;MTDQAFDWMAAANKKAKGKRPEYFDDPEDERMLSILMAVVGEVSVLRERLDTVERLLESKGSITRSDIDSYEPDRDAAYERGAMAREYIYRVMRGPQQMVEELEQAEPPVEHISEELKEI
;
A
#
# COMPACT_ATOMS: atom_id res chain seq x y z
N MET A 1 14.37 -2.43 35.98
CA MET A 1 14.18 -3.26 34.78
C MET A 1 13.30 -2.45 33.85
N THR A 2 13.91 -1.81 32.87
CA THR A 2 13.20 -0.98 31.88
C THR A 2 12.44 -1.92 30.96
N ASP A 3 11.13 -1.92 31.09
CA ASP A 3 10.20 -2.62 30.20
C ASP A 3 10.21 -1.88 28.85
N GLN A 4 11.20 -2.18 28.03
CA GLN A 4 11.31 -1.61 26.70
C GLN A 4 10.26 -2.31 25.84
N ALA A 5 9.17 -1.60 25.56
CA ALA A 5 8.05 -2.11 24.78
C ALA A 5 8.57 -2.75 23.48
N PHE A 6 8.20 -4.01 23.25
CA PHE A 6 8.62 -4.75 22.08
C PHE A 6 8.17 -4.01 20.81
N ASP A 7 9.13 -3.64 19.96
CA ASP A 7 8.88 -2.93 18.72
C ASP A 7 8.33 -3.90 17.66
N TRP A 8 6.99 -4.02 17.64
CA TRP A 8 6.25 -4.84 16.68
C TRP A 8 6.48 -4.41 15.23
N MET A 9 6.79 -3.13 14.97
CA MET A 9 7.02 -2.61 13.62
C MET A 9 8.39 -3.03 13.08
N ALA A 10 9.43 -2.98 13.92
CA ALA A 10 10.74 -3.51 13.56
C ALA A 10 10.74 -5.05 13.45
N ALA A 11 9.94 -5.74 14.25
CA ALA A 11 9.81 -7.19 14.19
C ALA A 11 9.08 -7.67 12.92
N ALA A 12 8.02 -6.97 12.48
CA ALA A 12 7.27 -7.31 11.27
C ALA A 12 8.09 -7.18 9.99
N ASN A 13 9.07 -6.27 9.97
CA ASN A 13 9.95 -6.02 8.81
C ASN A 13 11.25 -6.84 8.80
N LYS A 14 11.43 -7.79 9.74
CA LYS A 14 12.64 -8.62 9.76
C LYS A 14 12.73 -9.50 8.51
N LYS A 15 13.83 -9.35 7.77
CA LYS A 15 14.17 -10.21 6.64
C LYS A 15 14.19 -11.68 7.08
N ALA A 16 13.37 -12.50 6.41
CA ALA A 16 13.36 -13.94 6.66
C ALA A 16 14.73 -14.56 6.34
N LYS A 17 15.19 -15.49 7.19
CA LYS A 17 16.53 -16.10 7.07
C LYS A 17 16.61 -17.29 6.09
N GLY A 18 15.52 -17.62 5.39
CA GLY A 18 15.45 -18.73 4.43
C GLY A 18 15.27 -18.25 2.99
N LYS A 19 15.63 -19.10 2.02
CA LYS A 19 15.25 -18.88 0.61
C LYS A 19 13.72 -18.92 0.54
N ARG A 20 13.11 -17.86 0.04
CA ARG A 20 11.65 -17.78 -0.14
C ARG A 20 11.28 -18.89 -1.14
N PRO A 21 10.32 -19.78 -0.84
CA PRO A 21 9.85 -20.73 -1.84
C PRO A 21 9.30 -19.93 -3.03
N GLU A 22 9.77 -20.25 -4.23
CA GLU A 22 9.29 -19.66 -5.48
C GLU A 22 8.28 -20.65 -6.05
N TYR A 23 6.99 -20.28 -6.08
CA TYR A 23 5.92 -21.15 -6.55
C TYR A 23 5.52 -20.86 -8.01
N PHE A 24 5.78 -19.64 -8.48
CA PHE A 24 5.51 -19.20 -9.85
C PHE A 24 6.79 -19.15 -10.69
N ASP A 25 6.62 -19.30 -12.01
CA ASP A 25 7.72 -19.24 -12.98
C ASP A 25 8.28 -17.82 -13.12
N ASP A 26 7.43 -16.79 -12.95
CA ASP A 26 7.83 -15.39 -12.93
C ASP A 26 7.91 -14.85 -11.49
N PRO A 27 9.08 -14.37 -11.04
CA PRO A 27 9.23 -13.71 -9.74
C PRO A 27 8.30 -12.51 -9.51
N GLU A 28 7.80 -11.87 -10.56
CA GLU A 28 6.83 -10.76 -10.45
C GLU A 28 5.45 -11.24 -9.97
N ASP A 29 5.01 -12.44 -10.38
CA ASP A 29 3.73 -13.01 -9.96
C ASP A 29 3.69 -13.27 -8.45
N GLU A 30 4.78 -13.80 -7.90
CA GLU A 30 4.92 -14.05 -6.45
C GLU A 30 4.90 -12.72 -5.67
N ARG A 31 5.55 -11.67 -6.20
CA ARG A 31 5.55 -10.34 -5.58
C ARG A 31 4.15 -9.72 -5.62
N MET A 32 3.48 -9.79 -6.76
CA MET A 32 2.12 -9.29 -6.92
C MET A 32 1.14 -10.01 -5.98
N LEU A 33 1.23 -11.35 -5.89
CA LEU A 33 0.41 -12.13 -4.97
C LEU A 33 0.70 -11.75 -3.50
N SER A 34 1.97 -11.58 -3.12
CA SER A 34 2.33 -11.15 -1.77
C SER A 34 1.75 -9.77 -1.44
N ILE A 35 1.77 -8.83 -2.38
CA ILE A 35 1.17 -7.49 -2.20
C ILE A 35 -0.36 -7.62 -2.08
N LEU A 36 -0.99 -8.39 -2.97
CA LEU A 36 -2.44 -8.61 -2.94
C LEU A 36 -2.88 -9.21 -1.59
N MET A 37 -2.18 -10.22 -1.09
CA MET A 37 -2.51 -10.85 0.19
C MET A 37 -2.35 -9.88 1.37
N ALA A 38 -1.33 -9.02 1.34
CA ALA A 38 -1.16 -7.98 2.36
C ALA A 38 -2.33 -6.98 2.32
N VAL A 39 -2.71 -6.49 1.14
CA VAL A 39 -3.85 -5.57 0.95
C VAL A 39 -5.16 -6.22 1.39
N VAL A 40 -5.40 -7.48 1.03
CA VAL A 40 -6.59 -8.23 1.48
C VAL A 40 -6.65 -8.32 3.00
N GLY A 41 -5.52 -8.57 3.66
CA GLY A 41 -5.43 -8.56 5.12
C GLY A 41 -5.80 -7.21 5.72
N GLU A 42 -5.20 -6.13 5.21
CA GLU A 42 -5.50 -4.76 5.68
C GLU A 42 -6.96 -4.37 5.45
N VAL A 43 -7.52 -4.65 4.26
CA VAL A 43 -8.92 -4.38 3.93
C VAL A 43 -9.88 -5.16 4.84
N SER A 44 -9.53 -6.40 5.17
CA SER A 44 -10.33 -7.22 6.09
C SER A 44 -10.38 -6.59 7.49
N VAL A 45 -9.23 -6.17 8.02
CA VAL A 45 -9.14 -5.47 9.31
C VAL A 45 -9.90 -4.14 9.28
N LEU A 46 -9.80 -3.36 8.20
CA LEU A 46 -10.57 -2.12 8.05
C LEU A 46 -12.07 -2.36 8.04
N ARG A 47 -12.55 -3.42 7.36
CA ARG A 47 -13.96 -3.82 7.33
C ARG A 47 -14.46 -4.25 8.71
N GLU A 48 -13.69 -5.04 9.45
CA GLU A 48 -14.05 -5.45 10.81
C GLU A 48 -14.12 -4.26 11.78
N ARG A 49 -13.17 -3.33 11.67
CA ARG A 49 -13.18 -2.09 12.45
C ARG A 49 -14.39 -1.22 12.10
N LEU A 50 -14.75 -1.12 10.82
CA LEU A 50 -15.93 -0.38 10.38
C LEU A 50 -17.22 -1.02 10.91
N ASP A 51 -17.40 -2.34 10.79
CA ASP A 51 -18.56 -3.05 11.36
C ASP A 51 -18.67 -2.81 12.88
N THR A 52 -17.53 -2.82 13.59
CA THR A 52 -17.50 -2.50 15.02
C THR A 52 -17.97 -1.08 15.30
N VAL A 53 -17.53 -0.10 14.51
CA VAL A 53 -17.96 1.31 14.63
C VAL A 53 -19.47 1.42 14.38
N GLU A 54 -19.98 0.81 13.32
CA GLU A 54 -21.42 0.81 13.00
C GLU A 54 -22.27 0.22 14.13
N ARG A 55 -21.86 -0.93 14.69
CA ARG A 55 -22.55 -1.55 15.83
C ARG A 55 -22.52 -0.67 17.07
N LEU A 56 -21.39 -0.02 17.34
CA LEU A 56 -21.25 0.87 18.50
C LEU A 56 -22.09 2.14 18.35
N LEU A 57 -22.20 2.71 17.14
CA LEU A 57 -23.07 3.85 16.86
C LEU A 57 -24.55 3.47 17.02
N GLU A 58 -24.94 2.30 16.51
CA GLU A 58 -26.32 1.82 16.58
C GLU A 58 -26.73 1.48 18.02
N SER A 59 -25.89 0.75 18.76
CA SER A 59 -26.14 0.41 20.17
C SER A 59 -26.21 1.63 21.10
N LYS A 60 -25.53 2.73 20.75
CA LYS A 60 -25.62 4.00 21.47
C LYS A 60 -26.80 4.87 21.03
N GLY A 61 -27.57 4.44 20.03
CA GLY A 61 -28.77 5.11 19.53
C GLY A 61 -28.50 6.40 18.74
N SER A 62 -27.29 6.57 18.18
CA SER A 62 -26.93 7.80 17.47
C SER A 62 -27.13 7.72 15.96
N ILE A 63 -26.60 6.66 15.32
CA ILE A 63 -26.61 6.44 13.87
C ILE A 63 -26.87 4.95 13.64
N THR A 64 -27.85 4.63 12.82
CA THR A 64 -28.17 3.25 12.43
C THR A 64 -27.41 2.86 11.17
N ARG A 65 -27.30 1.55 10.90
CA ARG A 65 -26.74 1.05 9.63
C ARG A 65 -27.52 1.57 8.42
N SER A 66 -28.84 1.68 8.54
CA SER A 66 -29.69 2.24 7.49
C SER A 66 -29.37 3.70 7.19
N ASP A 67 -28.98 4.50 8.19
CA ASP A 67 -28.58 5.90 8.00
C ASP A 67 -27.26 5.98 7.20
N ILE A 68 -26.35 5.02 7.40
CA ILE A 68 -25.08 4.93 6.68
C ILE A 68 -25.30 4.46 5.23
N ASP A 69 -26.10 3.42 5.04
CA ASP A 69 -26.41 2.85 3.72
C ASP A 69 -27.19 3.82 2.82
N SER A 70 -28.02 4.69 3.41
CA SER A 70 -28.80 5.71 2.71
C SER A 70 -28.13 7.08 2.65
N TYR A 71 -26.90 7.22 3.19
CA TYR A 71 -26.20 8.48 3.20
C TYR A 71 -25.86 8.96 1.78
N GLU A 72 -26.43 10.10 1.40
CA GLU A 72 -26.08 10.81 0.18
C GLU A 72 -25.05 11.92 0.50
N PRO A 73 -23.80 11.82 0.01
CA PRO A 73 -22.81 12.86 0.20
C PRO A 73 -23.22 14.13 -0.53
N ASP A 74 -23.05 15.28 0.13
CA ASP A 74 -23.16 16.57 -0.52
C ASP A 74 -21.95 16.86 -1.43
N ARG A 75 -21.97 18.02 -2.08
CA ARG A 75 -20.90 18.42 -3.01
C ARG A 75 -19.53 18.51 -2.35
N ASP A 76 -19.49 18.97 -1.11
CA ASP A 76 -18.23 19.19 -0.39
C ASP A 76 -17.64 17.84 0.03
N ALA A 77 -18.47 16.96 0.62
CA ALA A 77 -18.10 15.59 0.95
C ALA A 77 -17.64 14.78 -0.28
N ALA A 78 -18.30 14.95 -1.42
CA ALA A 78 -17.89 14.29 -2.66
C ALA A 78 -16.53 14.81 -3.17
N TYR A 79 -16.28 16.11 -3.08
CA TYR A 79 -15.00 16.72 -3.44
C TYR A 79 -13.86 16.24 -2.54
N GLU A 80 -14.07 16.24 -1.22
CA GLU A 80 -13.10 15.74 -0.24
C GLU A 80 -12.75 14.28 -0.48
N ARG A 81 -13.76 13.42 -0.69
CA ARG A 81 -13.52 12.01 -1.05
C ARG A 81 -12.73 11.87 -2.35
N GLY A 82 -13.03 12.69 -3.35
CA GLY A 82 -12.29 12.72 -4.61
C GLY A 82 -10.82 13.09 -4.42
N ALA A 83 -10.52 14.08 -3.57
CA ALA A 83 -9.16 14.47 -3.24
C ALA A 83 -8.42 13.37 -2.47
N MET A 84 -9.05 12.77 -1.46
CA MET A 84 -8.50 11.65 -0.69
C MET A 84 -8.19 10.44 -1.58
N ALA A 85 -9.11 10.08 -2.48
CA ALA A 85 -8.93 8.96 -3.41
C ALA A 85 -7.74 9.20 -4.35
N ARG A 86 -7.62 10.42 -4.90
CA ARG A 86 -6.48 10.79 -5.75
C ARG A 86 -5.16 10.68 -5.00
N GLU A 87 -5.08 11.25 -3.78
CA GLU A 87 -3.86 11.18 -2.97
C GLU A 87 -3.47 9.73 -2.65
N TYR A 88 -4.45 8.90 -2.28
CA TYR A 88 -4.23 7.48 -2.02
C TYR A 88 -3.71 6.74 -3.27
N ILE A 89 -4.35 6.95 -4.42
CA ILE A 89 -3.90 6.36 -5.70
C ILE A 89 -2.48 6.81 -6.03
N TYR A 90 -2.15 8.09 -5.92
CA TYR A 90 -0.79 8.57 -6.19
C TYR A 90 0.25 7.92 -5.27
N ARG A 91 -0.08 7.71 -3.99
CA ARG A 91 0.81 7.05 -3.03
C ARG A 91 1.04 5.58 -3.40
N VAL A 92 -0.02 4.86 -3.81
CA VAL A 92 0.07 3.46 -4.25
C VAL A 92 0.84 3.34 -5.58
N MET A 93 0.60 4.25 -6.53
CA MET A 93 1.20 4.24 -7.86
C MET A 93 2.65 4.72 -7.91
N ARG A 94 3.17 5.31 -6.83
CA ARG A 94 4.54 5.82 -6.74
C ARG A 94 5.60 4.76 -7.06
N GLY A 95 5.47 3.54 -6.53
CA GLY A 95 6.41 2.45 -6.77
C GLY A 95 6.45 2.00 -8.23
N PRO A 96 5.29 1.66 -8.84
CA PRO A 96 5.21 1.36 -10.26
C PRO A 96 5.74 2.49 -11.16
N GLN A 97 5.47 3.77 -10.83
CA GLN A 97 6.00 4.91 -11.57
C GLN A 97 7.53 4.97 -11.52
N GLN A 98 8.13 4.74 -10.35
CA GLN A 98 9.59 4.70 -10.21
C GLN A 98 10.21 3.57 -11.04
N MET A 99 9.57 2.40 -11.09
CA MET A 99 10.04 1.29 -11.93
C MET A 99 10.01 1.63 -13.42
N VAL A 100 8.96 2.35 -13.89
CA VAL A 100 8.89 2.83 -15.27
C VAL A 100 9.97 3.87 -15.55
N GLU A 101 10.17 4.83 -14.64
CA GLU A 101 11.24 5.84 -14.76
C GLU A 101 12.64 5.20 -14.81
N GLU A 102 12.91 4.17 -14.01
CA GLU A 102 14.17 3.42 -14.02
C GLU A 102 14.38 2.63 -15.33
N LEU A 103 13.32 2.08 -15.92
CA LEU A 103 13.37 1.41 -17.22
C LEU A 103 13.58 2.40 -18.38
N GLU A 104 13.01 3.61 -18.30
CA GLU A 104 13.21 4.68 -19.28
C GLU A 104 14.60 5.32 -19.15
N GLN A 105 15.17 5.35 -17.94
CA GLN A 105 16.55 5.78 -17.66
C GLN A 105 17.56 4.64 -17.80
N ALA A 106 17.39 3.73 -18.77
CA ALA A 106 18.42 2.74 -19.07
C ALA A 106 19.77 3.45 -19.27
N GLU A 107 20.68 3.31 -18.30
CA GLU A 107 22.01 3.92 -18.37
C GLU A 107 22.68 3.47 -19.67
N PRO A 108 23.34 4.39 -20.40
CA PRO A 108 24.10 4.00 -21.57
C PRO A 108 25.12 2.93 -21.16
N PRO A 109 25.37 1.91 -22.01
CA PRO A 109 26.33 0.86 -21.70
C PRO A 109 27.65 1.47 -21.23
N VAL A 110 28.30 0.83 -20.25
CA VAL A 110 29.55 1.35 -19.63
C VAL A 110 30.62 1.65 -20.69
N GLU A 111 30.57 0.97 -21.84
CA GLU A 111 31.39 1.26 -23.00
C GLU A 111 31.23 2.70 -23.54
N HIS A 112 30.00 3.23 -23.62
CA HIS A 112 29.73 4.62 -24.06
C HIS A 112 30.29 5.65 -23.07
N ILE A 113 30.16 5.40 -21.77
CA ILE A 113 30.71 6.27 -20.71
C ILE A 113 32.25 6.25 -20.75
N SER A 114 32.86 5.09 -21.08
CA SER A 114 34.31 4.98 -21.23
C SER A 114 34.85 5.69 -22.49
N GLU A 115 34.04 5.84 -23.54
CA GLU A 115 34.43 6.57 -24.76
C GLU A 115 34.39 8.08 -24.51
N GLU A 116 33.32 8.61 -23.91
CA GLU A 116 33.21 10.04 -23.54
C GLU A 116 34.33 10.49 -22.59
N LEU A 117 34.67 9.68 -21.58
CA LEU A 117 35.73 10.03 -20.62
C LEU A 117 37.15 9.99 -21.22
N LYS A 118 37.34 9.37 -22.38
CA LYS A 118 38.63 9.37 -23.11
C LYS A 118 38.80 10.60 -24.00
N GLU A 119 37.73 11.34 -24.29
CA GLU A 119 37.74 12.53 -25.13
C GLU A 119 37.93 13.85 -24.34
N ILE A 120 38.01 13.77 -23.00
CA ILE A 120 38.33 14.88 -22.07
C ILE A 120 39.81 14.86 -21.71
#